data_AF-A0A833WDU7-F1
#
_entry.id   AF-A0A833WDU7-F1
#
_cell.length_a   1.000
_cell.length_b   1.000
_cell.length_c   1.000
_cell.angle_alpha   90.00
_cell.angle_beta   90.00
_cell.angle_gamma   90.00
#
_symmetry.space_group_name_H-M   'P 1'
#
loop_
_entity.id
_entity.type
_entity.pdbx_description
1 polymer ?
#
loop_
_entity_poly.entity_id
_entity_poly.type
_entity_poly.pdbx_seq_one_letter_code
_entity_poly.pdbx_strand_id
1 'polypeptide(L)'
;MLGSGSPFLASLASQAVKAIYTKLFRFPADMPADVFVAAVVRAGTTDFNLAREQVALLKRLQIATLVAWSQSDEYIQESIPTELGQLCYPGPRLAFAGGGHNIQKTRVEPDWIADTVANKSAPSETQNTLYLP
;
A
#
# COMPACT_ATOMS: atom_id res chain seq x y z
N MET A 1 3.86 16.28 -14.38
CA MET A 1 5.26 16.52 -14.81
C MET A 1 6.05 17.08 -13.65
N LEU A 2 7.36 16.80 -13.59
CA LEU A 2 8.25 17.39 -12.59
C LEU A 2 8.30 18.91 -12.82
N GLY A 3 7.90 19.70 -11.82
CA GLY A 3 7.68 21.14 -11.94
C GLY A 3 8.96 21.99 -11.87
N SER A 4 9.98 21.69 -12.69
CA SER A 4 11.30 22.34 -12.57
C SER A 4 11.44 23.71 -13.26
N GLY A 5 10.36 24.29 -13.79
CA GLY A 5 10.41 25.57 -14.55
C GLY A 5 11.19 25.51 -15.89
N SER A 6 11.96 24.44 -16.12
CA SER A 6 12.74 24.15 -17.33
C SER A 6 12.32 22.79 -17.91
N PRO A 7 11.76 22.74 -19.14
CA PRO A 7 11.37 21.50 -19.80
C PRO A 7 12.53 20.51 -20.01
N PHE A 8 13.73 21.03 -20.22
CA PHE A 8 14.94 20.23 -20.40
C PHE A 8 15.30 19.47 -19.11
N LEU A 9 15.32 20.17 -17.97
CA LEU A 9 15.61 19.55 -16.67
C LEU A 9 14.54 18.53 -16.29
N ALA A 10 13.26 18.83 -16.56
CA ALA A 10 12.16 17.90 -16.33
C ALA A 10 12.34 16.61 -17.16
N SER A 11 12.74 16.73 -18.43
CA SER A 11 12.98 15.58 -19.30
C SER A 11 14.14 14.71 -18.79
N LEU A 12 15.27 15.32 -18.42
CA LEU A 12 16.43 14.60 -17.88
C LEU A 12 16.07 13.86 -16.59
N ALA A 13 15.36 14.52 -15.67
CA ALA A 13 14.91 13.92 -14.42
C ALA A 13 13.93 12.75 -14.66
N SER A 14 12.99 12.89 -15.61
CA SER A 14 12.08 11.81 -15.98
C SER A 14 12.83 10.57 -16.50
N GLN A 15 13.87 10.76 -17.32
CA GLN A 15 14.69 9.65 -17.82
C GLN A 15 15.54 9.01 -16.71
N ALA A 16 16.07 9.82 -15.77
CA ALA A 16 16.77 9.29 -14.60
C ALA A 16 15.84 8.43 -13.74
N VAL A 17 14.61 8.87 -13.49
CA VAL A 17 13.59 8.08 -12.78
C VAL A 17 13.30 6.77 -13.52
N LYS A 18 13.08 6.81 -14.84
CA LYS A 18 12.89 5.60 -15.64
C LYS A 18 14.09 4.66 -15.55
N ALA A 19 15.32 5.18 -15.59
CA ALA A 19 16.52 4.38 -15.47
C ALA A 19 16.59 3.66 -14.11
N ILE A 20 16.26 4.34 -13.01
CA ILE A 20 16.20 3.71 -11.68
C ILE A 20 15.18 2.56 -11.69
N TYR A 21 13.94 2.81 -12.12
CA TYR A 21 12.90 1.77 -12.12
C TYR A 21 13.25 0.57 -13.01
N THR A 22 13.83 0.81 -14.19
CA THR A 22 14.07 -0.26 -15.17
C THR A 22 15.41 -0.97 -14.98
N LYS A 23 16.44 -0.29 -14.47
CA LYS A 23 17.79 -0.87 -14.29
C LYS A 23 18.03 -1.39 -12.88
N LEU A 24 17.52 -0.69 -11.86
CA LEU A 24 17.67 -1.10 -10.46
C LEU A 24 16.50 -2.00 -10.03
N PHE A 25 15.27 -1.53 -10.21
CA PHE A 25 14.06 -2.27 -9.78
C PHE A 25 13.53 -3.25 -10.84
N ARG A 26 14.19 -3.32 -12.01
CA ARG A 26 13.91 -4.30 -13.09
C ARG A 26 12.47 -4.26 -13.63
N PHE A 27 11.80 -3.11 -13.54
CA PHE A 27 10.52 -2.92 -14.20
C PHE A 27 10.68 -2.98 -15.73
N PRO A 28 9.62 -3.40 -16.47
CA PRO A 28 9.63 -3.38 -17.94
C PRO A 28 10.00 -2.00 -18.51
N ALA A 29 10.90 -1.98 -19.49
CA ALA A 29 11.46 -0.75 -20.05
C ALA A 29 10.68 -0.16 -21.24
N ASP A 30 9.69 -0.90 -21.74
CA ASP A 30 8.79 -0.54 -22.82
C ASP A 30 7.85 0.62 -22.47
N MET A 31 7.56 0.81 -21.18
CA MET A 31 6.72 1.90 -20.70
C MET A 31 7.37 3.29 -20.81
N PRO A 32 6.60 4.36 -21.09
CA PRO A 32 7.13 5.73 -21.14
C PRO A 32 7.58 6.23 -19.76
N ALA A 33 8.53 7.17 -19.75
CA ALA A 33 9.11 7.71 -18.50
C ALA A 33 8.06 8.32 -17.57
N ASP A 34 7.00 8.91 -18.13
CA ASP A 34 5.92 9.55 -17.37
C ASP A 34 5.19 8.61 -16.41
N VAL A 35 5.11 7.31 -16.73
CA VAL A 35 4.48 6.32 -15.84
C VAL A 35 5.28 6.17 -14.55
N PHE A 36 6.61 6.13 -14.64
CA PHE A 36 7.51 6.02 -13.49
C PHE A 36 7.56 7.33 -12.70
N VAL A 37 7.57 8.47 -13.38
CA VAL A 37 7.49 9.78 -12.74
C VAL A 37 6.18 9.92 -11.97
N ALA A 38 5.06 9.46 -12.53
CA ALA A 38 3.78 9.50 -11.83
C ALA A 38 3.79 8.65 -10.56
N ALA A 39 4.52 7.53 -10.53
CA ALA A 39 4.70 6.74 -9.30
C ALA A 39 5.46 7.54 -8.22
N VAL A 40 6.58 8.18 -8.60
CA VAL A 40 7.36 9.03 -7.67
C VAL A 40 6.55 10.21 -7.17
N VAL A 41 5.84 10.91 -8.06
CA VAL A 41 5.01 12.05 -7.69
C VAL A 41 3.91 11.61 -6.73
N ARG A 42 3.16 10.53 -7.01
CA ARG A 42 2.13 10.03 -6.09
C ARG A 42 2.68 9.72 -4.70
N ALA A 43 3.83 9.03 -4.63
CA ALA A 43 4.48 8.74 -3.35
C ALA A 43 4.91 10.02 -2.62
N GLY A 44 5.55 10.96 -3.34
CA GLY A 44 6.07 12.20 -2.78
C GLY A 44 5.01 13.26 -2.44
N THR A 45 3.82 13.20 -3.05
CA THR A 45 2.71 14.13 -2.82
C THR A 45 1.58 13.52 -2.01
N THR A 46 1.81 12.38 -1.35
CA THR A 46 0.81 11.79 -0.47
C THR A 46 0.56 12.72 0.72
N ASP A 47 -0.67 13.18 0.88
CA ASP A 47 -1.10 13.98 2.04
C ASP A 47 -1.49 13.06 3.20
N PHE A 48 -0.56 12.85 4.11
CA PHE A 48 -0.79 12.01 5.29
C PHE A 48 -1.74 12.63 6.31
N ASN A 49 -1.94 13.96 6.31
CA ASN A 49 -2.92 14.59 7.19
C ASN A 49 -4.33 14.28 6.69
N LEU A 50 -4.56 14.43 5.38
CA LEU A 50 -5.82 14.04 4.77
C LEU A 50 -6.11 12.54 4.98
N ALA A 51 -5.11 11.67 4.83
CA ALA A 51 -5.28 10.24 5.09
C ALA A 51 -5.73 9.97 6.54
N ARG A 52 -5.15 10.67 7.53
CA ARG A 52 -5.56 10.57 8.94
C ARG A 52 -6.99 11.05 9.17
N GLU A 53 -7.39 12.15 8.55
CA GLU A 53 -8.76 12.66 8.62
C GLU A 53 -9.78 11.66 8.06
N GLN A 54 -9.43 11.02 6.93
CA GLN A 54 -10.24 9.97 6.31
C GLN A 54 -10.36 8.75 7.21
N VAL A 55 -9.25 8.26 7.80
CA VAL A 55 -9.28 7.15 8.77
C VAL A 55 -10.14 7.50 9.98
N ALA A 56 -10.02 8.73 10.51
CA ALA A 56 -10.85 9.19 11.62
C ALA A 56 -12.35 9.24 11.25
N LEU A 57 -12.69 9.66 10.03
CA LEU A 57 -14.06 9.62 9.53
C LEU A 57 -14.61 8.19 9.46
N LEU A 58 -13.87 7.26 8.84
CA LEU A 58 -14.27 5.86 8.74
C LEU A 58 -14.44 5.22 10.12
N LYS A 59 -13.57 5.59 11.08
CA LYS A 59 -13.69 5.16 12.47
C LYS A 59 -14.97 5.66 13.14
N ARG A 60 -15.31 6.95 12.97
CA ARG A 60 -16.56 7.53 13.50
C ARG A 60 -17.81 6.88 12.89
N LEU A 61 -17.74 6.51 11.62
CA LEU A 61 -18.81 5.77 10.92
C LEU A 61 -18.84 4.28 11.25
N GLN A 62 -17.94 3.81 12.11
CA GLN A 62 -17.87 2.42 12.55
C GLN A 62 -17.71 1.42 11.38
N ILE A 63 -17.00 1.84 10.33
CA ILE A 63 -16.78 0.99 9.15
C ILE A 63 -15.68 -0.01 9.47
N ALA A 64 -16.06 -1.28 9.62
CA ALA A 64 -15.12 -2.38 9.78
C ALA A 64 -14.08 -2.34 8.65
N THR A 65 -12.81 -2.30 9.04
CA THR A 65 -11.69 -2.15 8.11
C THR A 65 -10.88 -3.44 8.12
N LEU A 66 -10.56 -3.98 6.94
CA LEU A 66 -9.55 -5.02 6.77
C LEU A 66 -8.19 -4.36 6.56
N VAL A 67 -7.18 -4.79 7.32
CA VAL A 67 -5.77 -4.47 7.05
C VAL A 67 -5.02 -5.77 6.86
N ALA A 68 -4.37 -5.92 5.72
CA ALA A 68 -3.59 -7.11 5.38
C ALA A 68 -2.22 -6.71 4.80
N TRP A 69 -1.15 -7.40 5.21
CA TRP A 69 0.21 -7.12 4.73
C TRP A 69 1.07 -8.38 4.71
N SER A 70 2.20 -8.33 4.00
CA SER A 70 3.25 -9.34 4.10
C SER A 70 4.36 -8.88 5.02
N GLN A 71 4.84 -9.77 5.89
CA GLN A 71 6.06 -9.57 6.67
C GLN A 71 7.32 -9.62 5.80
N SER A 72 7.21 -10.15 4.57
CA SER A 72 8.29 -10.17 3.58
C SER A 72 8.16 -9.03 2.55
N ASP A 73 7.37 -7.99 2.81
CA ASP A 73 7.29 -6.81 1.94
C ASP A 73 8.58 -5.97 2.10
N GLU A 74 9.30 -5.78 1.01
CA GLU A 74 10.55 -5.00 0.97
C GLU A 74 10.32 -3.49 1.07
N TYR A 75 9.10 -3.02 0.82
CA TYR A 75 8.76 -1.60 0.74
C TYR A 75 7.93 -1.12 1.94
N ILE A 76 7.16 -2.00 2.58
CA ILE A 76 6.27 -1.65 3.70
C ILE A 76 6.68 -2.42 4.96
N GLN A 77 7.21 -1.70 5.95
CA GLN A 77 7.59 -2.26 7.24
C GLN A 77 6.36 -2.56 8.10
N GLU A 78 6.41 -3.61 8.93
CA GLU A 78 5.28 -4.08 9.78
C GLU A 78 4.71 -2.99 10.70
N SER A 79 5.51 -2.00 11.10
CA SER A 79 5.06 -0.87 11.91
C SER A 79 3.94 -0.05 11.24
N ILE A 80 3.98 0.09 9.90
CA ILE A 80 3.03 0.90 9.12
C ILE A 80 1.60 0.30 9.14
N PRO A 81 1.36 -0.96 8.70
CA PRO A 81 0.02 -1.55 8.76
C PRO A 81 -0.44 -1.78 10.20
N THR A 82 0.48 -1.97 11.15
CA THR A 82 0.15 -2.07 12.57
C THR A 82 -0.42 -0.74 13.11
N GLU A 83 0.26 0.38 12.85
CA GLU A 83 -0.25 1.72 13.22
C GLU A 83 -1.59 2.00 12.55
N LEU A 84 -1.70 1.76 11.23
CA LEU A 84 -2.94 1.95 10.49
C LEU A 84 -4.08 1.11 11.10
N GLY A 85 -3.80 -0.14 11.45
CA GLY A 85 -4.76 -1.04 12.07
C GLY A 85 -5.31 -0.54 13.42
N GLN A 86 -4.48 0.11 14.23
CA GLN A 86 -4.88 0.72 15.51
C GLN A 86 -5.73 1.98 15.30
N LEU A 87 -5.40 2.76 14.26
CA LEU A 87 -6.13 3.98 13.92
C LEU A 87 -7.53 3.69 13.37
N CYS A 88 -7.71 2.63 12.58
CA CYS A 88 -9.00 2.25 11.99
C CYS A 88 -10.03 1.72 13.02
N TYR A 89 -11.30 1.62 12.61
CA TYR A 89 -12.31 0.87 13.37
C TYR A 89 -11.94 -0.62 13.43
N PRO A 90 -12.31 -1.35 14.50
CA PRO A 90 -12.07 -2.78 14.60
C PRO A 90 -12.55 -3.57 13.38
N GLY A 91 -11.76 -4.54 12.98
CA GLY A 91 -11.98 -5.42 11.84
C GLY A 91 -10.80 -6.36 11.66
N PRO A 92 -10.78 -7.15 10.58
CA PRO A 92 -9.74 -8.14 10.36
C PRO A 92 -8.34 -7.52 10.21
N ARG A 93 -7.33 -8.15 10.81
CA ARG A 93 -5.91 -7.78 10.74
C ARG A 93 -5.11 -9.02 10.38
N LEU A 94 -4.53 -9.07 9.18
CA LEU A 94 -3.89 -10.27 8.64
C LEU A 94 -2.43 -9.99 8.28
N ALA A 95 -1.50 -10.66 8.94
CA ALA A 95 -0.07 -10.58 8.66
C ALA A 95 0.38 -11.89 8.02
N PHE A 96 0.76 -11.88 6.75
CA PHE A 96 1.27 -13.06 6.06
C PHE A 96 2.79 -13.15 6.18
N ALA A 97 3.35 -14.30 6.55
CA ALA A 97 4.80 -14.49 6.67
C ALA A 97 5.55 -14.22 5.35
N GLY A 98 4.85 -14.33 4.22
CA GLY A 98 5.40 -14.14 2.87
C GLY A 98 4.36 -13.64 1.86
N GLY A 99 4.76 -13.43 0.60
CA GLY A 99 3.92 -12.89 -0.48
C GLY A 99 4.40 -11.54 -1.01
N GLY A 100 5.31 -10.89 -0.29
CA GLY A 100 5.90 -9.63 -0.72
C GLY A 100 4.87 -8.52 -0.92
N HIS A 101 5.19 -7.56 -1.78
CA HIS A 101 4.40 -6.34 -1.93
C HIS A 101 2.99 -6.54 -2.51
N ASN A 102 2.81 -7.61 -3.29
CA ASN A 102 1.55 -7.86 -3.99
C ASN A 102 0.85 -9.11 -3.41
N ILE A 103 0.56 -9.09 -2.11
CA ILE A 103 -0.08 -10.23 -1.42
C ILE A 103 -1.34 -10.73 -2.12
N GLN A 104 -2.11 -9.85 -2.76
CA GLN A 104 -3.30 -10.19 -3.54
C GLN A 104 -3.02 -11.07 -4.77
N LYS A 105 -1.77 -11.11 -5.25
CA LYS A 105 -1.34 -11.95 -6.38
C LYS A 105 -0.66 -13.23 -5.92
N THR A 106 -0.05 -13.22 -4.74
CA THR A 106 0.79 -14.33 -4.25
C THR A 106 0.08 -15.20 -3.22
N ARG A 107 -0.92 -14.66 -2.53
CA ARG A 107 -1.77 -15.38 -1.57
C ARG A 107 -3.14 -15.55 -2.20
N VAL A 108 -3.26 -16.58 -3.04
CA VAL A 108 -4.47 -16.85 -3.83
C VAL A 108 -5.31 -17.99 -3.23
N GLU A 109 -4.71 -18.81 -2.37
CA GLU A 109 -5.36 -20.00 -1.80
C GLU A 109 -5.19 -20.07 -0.27
N PRO A 110 -6.30 -20.20 0.49
CA PRO A 110 -7.69 -19.97 0.05
C PRO A 110 -7.94 -18.50 -0.36
N ASP A 111 -9.11 -18.19 -0.96
CA ASP A 111 -9.55 -16.82 -1.29
C ASP A 111 -9.80 -16.02 0.00
N TRP A 112 -8.70 -15.68 0.67
CA TRP A 112 -8.68 -15.05 1.97
C TRP A 112 -9.40 -13.69 1.95
N ILE A 113 -9.47 -13.03 0.79
CA ILE A 113 -10.20 -11.78 0.61
C ILE A 113 -11.69 -12.08 0.71
N ALA A 114 -12.20 -13.02 -0.10
CA ALA A 114 -13.60 -13.41 -0.05
C ALA A 114 -13.98 -13.97 1.33
N ASP A 115 -13.16 -14.82 1.92
CA ASP A 115 -13.40 -15.41 3.24
C ASP A 115 -13.46 -14.35 4.33
N THR A 116 -12.57 -13.34 4.27
CA THR A 116 -12.54 -12.26 5.26
C THR A 116 -13.74 -11.33 5.13
N VAL A 117 -14.17 -11.04 3.90
CA VAL A 117 -15.36 -10.22 3.62
C VAL A 117 -16.65 -10.99 3.99
N ALA A 118 -16.71 -12.28 3.69
CA ALA A 118 -17.87 -13.14 3.93
C ALA A 118 -18.06 -13.45 5.42
N ASN A 119 -16.98 -13.64 6.18
CA ASN A 119 -17.07 -14.04 7.58
C ASN A 119 -17.64 -12.98 8.52
N LYS A 120 -17.96 -11.75 8.05
CA LYS A 120 -18.55 -10.64 8.83
C LYS A 120 -18.25 -10.80 10.32
N SER A 121 -16.97 -10.85 10.68
CA SER A 121 -16.63 -11.01 12.09
C SER A 121 -17.27 -9.81 12.78
N ALA A 122 -18.33 -10.08 13.55
CA ALA A 122 -18.94 -9.10 14.42
C ALA A 122 -17.80 -8.37 15.14
N PRO A 123 -17.87 -7.04 15.33
CA PRO A 123 -16.76 -6.25 15.83
C PRO A 123 -16.17 -6.92 17.06
N SER A 124 -15.07 -7.65 16.85
CA SER A 124 -14.33 -8.30 17.90
C SER A 124 -13.69 -7.16 18.65
N GLU A 125 -14.05 -6.99 19.92
CA GLU A 125 -13.46 -5.97 20.80
C GLU A 125 -11.93 -6.07 20.85
N THR A 126 -11.37 -7.20 20.44
CA THR A 126 -9.93 -7.44 20.31
C THR A 126 -9.42 -7.16 18.89
N GLN A 127 -8.57 -6.14 18.75
CA GLN A 127 -7.81 -5.78 17.55
C GLN A 127 -6.59 -6.70 17.31
N ASN A 128 -6.70 -8.00 17.56
CA ASN A 128 -5.55 -8.89 17.48
C ASN A 128 -5.23 -9.22 16.02
N THR A 129 -3.96 -9.02 15.65
CA THR A 129 -3.42 -9.43 14.35
C THR A 129 -3.33 -10.95 14.27
N LEU A 130 -3.91 -11.52 13.22
CA LEU A 130 -3.75 -12.92 12.87
C LEU A 130 -2.51 -13.07 11.98
N TYR A 131 -1.51 -13.78 12.51
CA TYR A 131 -0.31 -14.15 11.75
C TYR A 131 -0.57 -15.44 10.99
N LEU A 132 -0.42 -15.36 9.67
CA LEU A 132 -0.70 -16.41 8.71
C LEU A 132 0.61 -16.88 8.05
N PRO A 133 0.71 -18.18 7.71
CA PRO A 133 1.87 -18.71 6.99
C PRO A 133 2.01 -18.07 5.61
#